data_AF-A0A925E1D0-F1
#
_entry.id   AF-A0A925E1D0-F1
#
_cell.length_a   1.000
_cell.length_b   1.000
_cell.length_c   1.000
_cell.angle_alpha   90.00
_cell.angle_beta   90.00
_cell.angle_gamma   90.00
#
_symmetry.space_group_name_H-M   'P 1'
#
loop_
_entity.id
_entity.type
_entity.pdbx_description
1 polymer ?
#
loop_
_entity_poly.entity_id
_entity_poly.type
_entity_poly.pdbx_seq_one_letter_code
_entity_poly.pdbx_strand_id
1 'polypeptide(L)'
;IHRNTNSMVKVVAQLSQTPNALLYFPFLDDLLSGKNTVENIKKYVGDTESKYDSIGYFKLLVKTEIDYFKRMAPPLRDTPIAMFGPNSLREVLKGKSLEHFIKPINELHDVNNLSVRMKAIQPLGVQELYYMLIMGEADIFTSSYKHSFNRMMQLLGNKPRGDSLLQTVHFDFFKKFLKMAANFNKLDTFLKTMPAANSEILMKAFVANLDKTGNLEDAVDVADSYSSINDKNLLNTILNYVRENEQKSINENNSRGTLVYGLLKTIFLSADSTNKIDLTATVGIPSIYEIANKELQDEKGRIVQQVFFYGDEDGKTFFPPFLNSFPAKDWTIISKKEWVEIKANKGNVWVFANKPLDYNQNLDDSAQVHLANYLELNEMHPSVVVHRGHSYWLPGTIKRMPSDAKVVVLGSCGGYQNLNQILEVSPDAHIISTKEIGKGDINKPILNYLNQSILSGNTLSWRDMWKSLGNIFERDPNPEVRESWEDYIPPYRNLGAIFIKAYHKQTETTEGI
;
A
#
# COMPACT_ATOMS: atom_id res chain seq x y z
N ILE A 1 -2.41 -48.39 -6.06
CA ILE A 1 -1.68 -47.35 -5.27
C ILE A 1 -1.11 -47.96 -3.98
N HIS A 2 -1.89 -48.69 -3.16
CA HIS A 2 -1.43 -49.27 -1.89
C HIS A 2 -0.31 -50.32 -1.95
N ARG A 3 0.00 -50.87 -3.14
CA ARG A 3 1.15 -51.77 -3.37
C ARG A 3 2.41 -51.05 -3.86
N ASN A 4 2.36 -49.73 -4.03
CA ASN A 4 3.49 -48.93 -4.51
C ASN A 4 4.52 -48.75 -3.38
N THR A 5 5.81 -48.92 -3.66
CA THR A 5 6.90 -48.79 -2.70
C THR A 5 7.44 -47.38 -2.57
N ASN A 6 7.13 -46.48 -3.52
CA ASN A 6 7.54 -45.08 -3.51
C ASN A 6 6.98 -44.33 -2.28
N SER A 7 7.86 -43.69 -1.52
CA SER A 7 7.53 -43.00 -0.26
C SER A 7 6.51 -41.87 -0.46
N MET A 8 6.65 -41.09 -1.53
CA MET A 8 5.72 -40.01 -1.87
C MET A 8 4.32 -40.53 -2.14
N VAL A 9 4.20 -41.62 -2.92
CA VAL A 9 2.91 -42.25 -3.21
C VAL A 9 2.25 -42.78 -1.93
N LYS A 10 3.02 -43.34 -1.00
CA LYS A 10 2.50 -43.84 0.28
C LYS A 10 1.97 -42.71 1.17
N VAL A 11 2.75 -41.63 1.34
CA VAL A 11 2.35 -40.49 2.17
C VAL A 11 1.12 -39.79 1.59
N VAL A 12 1.09 -39.53 0.29
CA VAL A 12 -0.08 -38.92 -0.37
C VAL A 12 -1.32 -39.81 -0.26
N ALA A 13 -1.16 -41.13 -0.43
CA ALA A 13 -2.27 -42.07 -0.25
C ALA A 13 -2.80 -42.06 1.20
N GLN A 14 -1.92 -42.01 2.20
CA GLN A 14 -2.30 -41.90 3.61
C GLN A 14 -3.04 -40.58 3.90
N LEU A 15 -2.51 -39.46 3.42
CA LEU A 15 -3.15 -38.15 3.57
C LEU A 15 -4.53 -38.09 2.92
N SER A 16 -4.70 -38.70 1.74
CA SER A 16 -6.00 -38.73 1.05
C SER A 16 -7.14 -39.41 1.83
N GLN A 17 -6.79 -40.25 2.82
CA GLN A 17 -7.74 -40.93 3.70
C GLN A 17 -7.90 -40.23 5.04
N THR A 18 -7.14 -39.15 5.29
CA THR A 18 -7.15 -38.41 6.55
C THR A 18 -8.18 -37.28 6.47
N PRO A 19 -9.08 -37.12 7.46
CA PRO A 19 -9.95 -35.94 7.55
C PRO A 19 -9.12 -34.66 7.46
N ASN A 20 -9.64 -33.62 6.80
CA ASN A 20 -8.95 -32.34 6.61
C ASN A 20 -7.58 -32.48 5.90
N ALA A 21 -7.42 -33.44 4.99
CA ALA A 21 -6.17 -33.75 4.28
C ALA A 21 -5.39 -32.52 3.78
N LEU A 22 -6.10 -31.49 3.28
CA LEU A 22 -5.48 -30.25 2.78
C LEU A 22 -4.70 -29.48 3.86
N LEU A 23 -5.08 -29.59 5.13
CA LEU A 23 -4.35 -28.97 6.25
C LEU A 23 -3.04 -29.68 6.57
N TYR A 24 -2.77 -30.85 6.00
CA TYR A 24 -1.49 -31.54 6.15
C TYR A 24 -0.52 -31.25 4.98
N PHE A 25 -1.06 -30.84 3.83
CA PHE A 25 -0.29 -30.60 2.61
C PHE A 25 0.85 -29.57 2.76
N PRO A 26 0.69 -28.46 3.52
CA PRO A 26 1.78 -27.54 3.84
C PRO A 26 3.05 -28.17 4.43
N PHE A 27 2.91 -29.34 5.06
CA PHE A 27 3.99 -30.03 5.76
C PHE A 27 4.48 -31.27 5.00
N LEU A 28 4.14 -31.40 3.71
CA LEU A 28 4.42 -32.61 2.93
C LEU A 28 5.90 -32.96 2.92
N ASP A 29 6.80 -31.98 2.79
CA ASP A 29 8.25 -32.25 2.81
C ASP A 29 8.73 -32.78 4.19
N ASP A 30 8.19 -32.26 5.28
CA ASP A 30 8.47 -32.75 6.64
C ASP A 30 7.90 -34.15 6.88
N LEU A 31 6.74 -34.48 6.27
CA LEU A 31 6.15 -35.81 6.32
C LEU A 31 6.94 -36.82 5.49
N LEU A 32 7.43 -36.42 4.31
CA LEU A 32 8.22 -37.28 3.42
C LEU A 32 9.61 -37.58 3.97
N SER A 33 10.24 -36.60 4.62
CA SER A 33 11.54 -36.76 5.28
C SER A 33 11.45 -37.44 6.64
N GLY A 34 10.25 -37.59 7.20
CA GLY A 34 10.03 -38.12 8.56
C GLY A 34 10.38 -37.14 9.67
N LYS A 35 10.67 -35.87 9.35
CA LYS A 35 10.91 -34.80 10.33
C LYS A 35 9.65 -34.50 11.18
N ASN A 36 8.47 -34.71 10.61
CA ASN A 36 7.19 -34.61 11.32
C ASN A 36 6.27 -35.78 10.94
N THR A 37 5.17 -35.96 11.68
CA THR A 37 4.21 -37.06 11.44
C THR A 37 2.78 -36.56 11.39
N VAL A 38 1.90 -37.34 10.75
CA VAL A 38 0.46 -37.04 10.68
C VAL A 38 -0.14 -36.92 12.07
N GLU A 39 0.25 -37.79 13.01
CA GLU A 39 -0.23 -37.79 14.40
C GLU A 39 0.17 -36.51 15.15
N ASN A 40 1.35 -35.96 14.87
CA ASN A 40 1.79 -34.71 15.48
C ASN A 40 1.02 -33.50 14.95
N ILE A 41 0.79 -33.44 13.64
CA ILE A 41 0.02 -32.34 13.01
C ILE A 41 -1.46 -32.43 13.40
N LYS A 42 -1.99 -33.65 13.53
CA LYS A 42 -3.38 -33.93 13.92
C LYS A 42 -3.79 -33.31 15.26
N LYS A 43 -2.83 -33.06 16.16
CA LYS A 43 -3.07 -32.37 17.44
C LYS A 43 -3.62 -30.95 17.25
N TYR A 44 -3.32 -30.32 16.12
CA TYR A 44 -3.78 -28.97 15.79
C TYR A 44 -4.95 -28.99 14.81
N VAL A 45 -4.92 -29.90 13.83
CA VAL A 45 -5.95 -29.98 12.79
C VAL A 45 -7.27 -30.53 13.32
N GLY A 46 -7.22 -31.50 14.25
CA GLY A 46 -8.40 -32.17 14.78
C GLY A 46 -9.09 -33.10 13.77
N ASP A 47 -9.97 -33.95 14.28
CA ASP A 47 -10.83 -34.83 13.46
C ASP A 47 -12.19 -34.18 13.12
N THR A 48 -12.51 -33.05 13.76
CA THR A 48 -13.75 -32.27 13.63
C THR A 48 -13.42 -30.78 13.75
N GLU A 49 -14.26 -29.89 13.21
CA GLU A 49 -14.04 -28.43 13.31
C GLU A 49 -13.91 -27.95 14.77
N SER A 50 -14.66 -28.54 15.70
CA SER A 50 -14.59 -28.22 17.13
C SER A 50 -13.27 -28.58 17.83
N LYS A 51 -12.41 -29.36 17.17
CA LYS A 51 -11.09 -29.77 17.67
C LYS A 51 -9.93 -29.07 16.96
N TYR A 52 -10.23 -28.15 16.04
CA TYR A 52 -9.22 -27.39 15.32
C TYR A 52 -8.64 -26.27 16.20
N ASP A 53 -7.34 -26.36 16.51
CA ASP A 53 -6.58 -25.32 17.17
C ASP A 53 -5.96 -24.39 16.12
N SER A 54 -6.71 -23.35 15.76
CA SER A 54 -6.28 -22.37 14.75
C SER A 54 -4.99 -21.64 15.12
N ILE A 55 -4.76 -21.37 16.41
CA ILE A 55 -3.57 -20.66 16.88
C ILE A 55 -2.35 -21.60 16.82
N GLY A 56 -2.48 -22.81 17.35
CA GLY A 56 -1.41 -23.80 17.31
C GLY A 56 -1.04 -24.20 15.89
N TYR A 57 -2.03 -24.36 15.01
CA TYR A 57 -1.81 -24.64 13.59
C TYR A 57 -1.08 -23.50 12.88
N PHE A 58 -1.47 -22.24 13.13
CA PHE A 58 -0.78 -21.08 12.57
C PHE A 58 0.68 -20.99 13.02
N LYS A 59 0.95 -21.23 14.31
CA LYS A 59 2.32 -21.30 14.84
C LYS A 59 3.15 -22.39 14.17
N LEU A 60 2.54 -23.55 13.89
CA LEU A 60 3.21 -24.63 13.17
C LEU A 60 3.55 -24.25 11.72
N LEU A 61 2.64 -23.55 11.01
CA LEU A 61 2.92 -23.04 9.66
C LEU A 61 4.09 -22.05 9.68
N VAL A 62 4.09 -21.08 10.60
CA VAL A 62 5.18 -20.08 10.73
C VAL A 62 6.52 -20.76 11.01
N LYS A 63 6.55 -21.72 11.93
CA LYS A 63 7.78 -22.48 12.21
C LYS A 63 8.28 -23.23 10.98
N THR A 64 7.36 -23.84 10.23
CA THR A 64 7.69 -24.59 9.01
C THR A 64 8.23 -23.66 7.92
N GLU A 65 7.64 -22.46 7.76
CA GLU A 65 8.11 -21.47 6.79
C GLU A 65 9.55 -21.03 7.08
N ILE A 66 9.85 -20.73 8.34
CA ILE A 66 11.21 -20.35 8.76
C ILE A 66 12.21 -21.48 8.45
N ASP A 67 11.86 -22.72 8.79
CA ASP A 67 12.70 -23.89 8.53
C ASP A 67 12.90 -24.12 7.02
N TYR A 68 11.85 -23.92 6.22
CA TYR A 68 11.86 -24.13 4.77
C TYR A 68 12.66 -23.06 4.05
N PHE A 69 12.44 -21.80 4.40
CA PHE A 69 13.19 -20.69 3.84
C PHE A 69 14.69 -20.82 4.13
N LYS A 70 15.06 -21.27 5.34
CA LYS A 70 16.46 -21.53 5.70
C LYS A 70 17.16 -22.49 4.73
N ARG A 71 16.46 -23.50 4.20
CA ARG A 71 17.01 -24.49 3.25
C ARG A 71 17.19 -23.92 1.84
N MET A 72 16.40 -22.94 1.46
CA MET A 72 16.52 -22.28 0.16
C MET A 72 17.76 -21.39 0.06
N ALA A 73 18.28 -20.94 1.19
CA ALA A 73 19.51 -20.17 1.25
C ALA A 73 20.76 -21.07 1.06
N PRO A 74 21.90 -20.50 0.65
CA PRO A 74 23.18 -21.20 0.73
C PRO A 74 23.46 -21.72 2.14
N PRO A 75 24.08 -22.91 2.29
CA PRO A 75 24.69 -23.72 1.23
C PRO A 75 23.74 -24.70 0.55
N LEU A 76 22.54 -24.95 1.10
CA LEU A 76 21.67 -26.04 0.66
C LEU A 76 21.02 -25.76 -0.71
N ARG A 77 20.49 -24.54 -0.91
CA ARG A 77 19.79 -24.15 -2.14
C ARG A 77 18.71 -25.16 -2.55
N ASP A 78 18.04 -25.71 -1.55
CA ASP A 78 17.05 -26.76 -1.70
C ASP A 78 15.65 -26.18 -1.51
N THR A 79 14.74 -26.49 -2.43
CA THR A 79 13.36 -25.98 -2.41
C THR A 79 12.43 -27.05 -1.85
N PRO A 80 11.85 -26.84 -0.66
CA PRO A 80 10.98 -27.84 -0.04
C PRO A 80 9.71 -28.10 -0.85
N ILE A 81 9.25 -29.36 -0.82
CA ILE A 81 8.00 -29.77 -1.46
C ILE A 81 6.81 -29.04 -0.81
N ALA A 82 5.84 -28.62 -1.63
CA ALA A 82 4.61 -27.95 -1.20
C ALA A 82 4.84 -26.61 -0.46
N MET A 83 6.00 -25.96 -0.65
CA MET A 83 6.22 -24.60 -0.17
C MET A 83 5.44 -23.55 -0.97
N PHE A 84 5.30 -23.77 -2.29
CA PHE A 84 4.63 -22.88 -3.25
C PHE A 84 3.50 -23.60 -4.01
N GLY A 85 2.57 -22.81 -4.56
CA GLY A 85 1.44 -23.30 -5.37
C GLY A 85 0.14 -23.51 -4.58
N PRO A 86 -0.90 -24.10 -5.21
CA PRO A 86 -2.20 -24.34 -4.59
C PRO A 86 -2.15 -25.16 -3.30
N ASN A 87 -2.79 -24.69 -2.24
CA ASN A 87 -2.82 -25.26 -0.89
C ASN A 87 -1.45 -25.38 -0.21
N SER A 88 -0.42 -24.76 -0.78
CA SER A 88 0.95 -24.82 -0.25
C SER A 88 1.12 -24.11 1.08
N LEU A 89 2.30 -24.28 1.69
CA LEU A 89 2.68 -23.63 2.94
C LEU A 89 2.41 -22.12 2.93
N ARG A 90 2.90 -21.39 1.92
CA ARG A 90 2.72 -19.93 1.86
C ARG A 90 1.27 -19.52 1.62
N GLU A 91 0.52 -20.26 0.80
CA GLU A 91 -0.89 -19.96 0.56
C GLU A 91 -1.75 -20.21 1.79
N VAL A 92 -1.55 -21.33 2.47
CA VAL A 92 -2.27 -21.65 3.71
C VAL A 92 -1.87 -20.69 4.82
N LEU A 93 -0.57 -20.35 4.96
CA LEU A 93 -0.10 -19.35 5.91
C LEU A 93 -0.76 -17.99 5.66
N LYS A 94 -0.89 -17.57 4.40
CA LYS A 94 -1.64 -16.37 4.04
C LYS A 94 -3.11 -16.48 4.41
N GLY A 95 -3.80 -17.52 3.96
CA GLY A 95 -5.22 -17.73 4.25
C GLY A 95 -5.51 -17.71 5.76
N LYS A 96 -4.66 -18.37 6.57
CA LYS A 96 -4.83 -18.43 8.02
C LYS A 96 -4.45 -17.13 8.73
N SER A 97 -3.51 -16.36 8.19
CA SER A 97 -3.23 -14.99 8.65
C SER A 97 -4.47 -14.09 8.50
N LEU A 98 -5.10 -14.17 7.33
CA LEU A 98 -6.29 -13.38 6.99
C LEU A 98 -7.50 -13.81 7.81
N GLU A 99 -7.83 -15.09 7.79
CA GLU A 99 -9.04 -15.66 8.38
C GLU A 99 -9.07 -15.50 9.91
N HIS A 100 -7.98 -15.84 10.60
CA HIS A 100 -7.99 -15.98 12.07
C HIS A 100 -7.49 -14.75 12.81
N PHE A 101 -6.79 -13.83 12.14
CA PHE A 101 -6.14 -12.70 12.80
C PHE A 101 -6.51 -11.36 12.18
N ILE A 102 -6.26 -11.16 10.89
CA ILE A 102 -6.43 -9.85 10.25
C ILE A 102 -7.89 -9.47 10.08
N LYS A 103 -8.73 -10.36 9.53
CA LYS A 103 -10.16 -10.09 9.37
C LYS A 103 -10.82 -9.77 10.72
N PRO A 104 -10.62 -10.54 11.80
CA PRO A 104 -11.17 -10.20 13.12
C PRO A 104 -10.76 -8.83 13.66
N ILE A 105 -9.49 -8.43 13.55
CA ILE A 105 -9.05 -7.11 14.06
C ILE A 105 -9.48 -5.95 13.15
N ASN A 106 -9.67 -6.21 11.85
CA ASN A 106 -10.20 -5.25 10.89
C ASN A 106 -11.70 -5.05 11.07
N GLU A 107 -12.48 -6.11 11.29
CA GLU A 107 -13.93 -6.00 11.52
C GLU A 107 -14.25 -5.18 12.77
N LEU A 108 -13.35 -5.17 13.75
CA LEU A 108 -13.47 -4.40 14.98
C LEU A 108 -12.78 -3.02 14.89
N HIS A 109 -12.58 -2.46 13.69
CA HIS A 109 -11.77 -1.25 13.51
C HIS A 109 -12.36 0.02 14.14
N ASP A 110 -13.66 0.05 14.36
CA ASP A 110 -14.46 1.07 15.02
C ASP A 110 -14.55 0.89 16.55
N VAL A 111 -14.11 -0.26 17.06
CA VAL A 111 -14.13 -0.56 18.51
C VAL A 111 -12.95 0.12 19.22
N ASN A 112 -13.26 1.10 20.06
CA ASN A 112 -12.28 1.87 20.84
C ASN A 112 -11.50 1.01 21.87
N ASN A 113 -12.11 -0.07 22.40
CA ASN A 113 -11.45 -0.93 23.39
C ASN A 113 -10.44 -1.87 22.71
N LEU A 114 -9.15 -1.51 22.77
CA LEU A 114 -8.06 -2.28 22.16
C LEU A 114 -7.93 -3.71 22.69
N SER A 115 -8.32 -3.99 23.94
CA SER A 115 -8.25 -5.36 24.48
C SER A 115 -9.28 -6.29 23.83
N VAL A 116 -10.41 -5.74 23.39
CA VAL A 116 -11.43 -6.45 22.62
C VAL A 116 -11.01 -6.52 21.16
N ARG A 117 -10.70 -5.36 20.57
CA ARG A 117 -10.35 -5.22 19.16
C ARG A 117 -9.16 -6.08 18.76
N MET A 118 -8.08 -6.06 19.55
CA MET A 118 -6.83 -6.76 19.23
C MET A 118 -6.74 -8.15 19.86
N LYS A 119 -7.85 -8.69 20.39
CA LYS A 119 -7.85 -9.98 21.11
C LYS A 119 -7.30 -11.13 20.27
N ALA A 120 -7.64 -11.16 18.97
CA ALA A 120 -7.24 -12.24 18.06
C ALA A 120 -5.71 -12.40 17.95
N ILE A 121 -4.95 -11.30 18.03
CA ILE A 121 -3.49 -11.33 17.88
C ILE A 121 -2.74 -11.50 19.20
N GLN A 122 -3.41 -11.40 20.35
CA GLN A 122 -2.75 -11.51 21.67
C GLN A 122 -1.96 -12.80 21.88
N PRO A 123 -2.41 -13.97 21.38
CA PRO A 123 -1.68 -15.24 21.54
C PRO A 123 -0.42 -15.37 20.65
N LEU A 124 -0.20 -14.45 19.72
CA LEU A 124 0.90 -14.51 18.75
C LEU A 124 2.22 -14.01 19.35
N GLY A 125 3.32 -14.68 19.01
CA GLY A 125 4.67 -14.24 19.30
C GLY A 125 5.21 -13.30 18.23
N VAL A 126 6.49 -12.94 18.34
CA VAL A 126 7.13 -11.96 17.45
C VAL A 126 7.22 -12.48 16.01
N GLN A 127 7.59 -13.75 15.82
CA GLN A 127 7.69 -14.36 14.49
C GLN A 127 6.31 -14.53 13.85
N GLU A 128 5.31 -14.92 14.62
CA GLU A 128 3.94 -15.03 14.10
C GLU A 128 3.37 -13.68 13.68
N LEU A 129 3.61 -12.62 14.47
CA LEU A 129 3.20 -11.27 14.09
C LEU A 129 3.94 -10.78 12.84
N TYR A 130 5.24 -11.09 12.71
CA TYR A 130 6.02 -10.77 11.51
C TYR A 130 5.39 -11.34 10.25
N TYR A 131 5.14 -12.65 10.21
CA TYR A 131 4.51 -13.29 9.05
C TYR A 131 3.05 -12.89 8.86
N MET A 132 2.27 -12.72 9.93
CA MET A 132 0.89 -12.24 9.83
C MET A 132 0.84 -10.87 9.14
N LEU A 133 1.70 -9.93 9.53
CA LEU A 133 1.77 -8.61 8.89
C LEU A 133 2.09 -8.74 7.39
N ILE A 134 3.12 -9.51 7.04
CA ILE A 134 3.60 -9.68 5.67
C ILE A 134 2.56 -10.35 4.76
N MET A 135 1.92 -11.40 5.27
CA MET A 135 0.88 -12.11 4.53
C MET A 135 -0.39 -11.28 4.36
N GLY A 136 -0.59 -10.32 5.29
CA GLY A 136 -1.72 -9.41 5.32
C GLY A 136 -1.58 -8.14 4.53
N GLU A 137 -0.48 -7.90 3.82
CA GLU A 137 -0.18 -6.60 3.18
C GLU A 137 -1.36 -6.01 2.40
N ALA A 138 -2.06 -6.84 1.62
CA ALA A 138 -3.16 -6.38 0.77
C ALA A 138 -4.48 -6.09 1.54
N ASP A 139 -4.63 -6.63 2.75
CA ASP A 139 -5.91 -6.68 3.46
C ASP A 139 -5.87 -5.98 4.82
N ILE A 140 -4.69 -5.71 5.38
CA ILE A 140 -4.56 -5.15 6.73
C ILE A 140 -4.86 -3.65 6.74
N PHE A 141 -5.79 -3.22 7.62
CA PHE A 141 -6.10 -1.80 7.75
C PHE A 141 -4.97 -1.07 8.48
N THR A 142 -4.78 0.23 8.20
CA THR A 142 -3.73 1.05 8.83
C THR A 142 -3.68 0.93 10.34
N SER A 143 -4.81 1.09 11.02
CA SER A 143 -4.89 0.98 12.47
C SER A 143 -4.54 -0.44 12.96
N SER A 144 -4.98 -1.47 12.24
CA SER A 144 -4.69 -2.87 12.56
C SER A 144 -3.20 -3.16 12.42
N TYR A 145 -2.56 -2.68 11.34
CA TYR A 145 -1.11 -2.77 11.16
C TYR A 145 -0.37 -2.09 12.31
N LYS A 146 -0.70 -0.84 12.62
CA LYS A 146 -0.03 -0.07 13.69
C LYS A 146 -0.10 -0.78 15.04
N HIS A 147 -1.27 -1.28 15.44
CA HIS A 147 -1.42 -1.98 16.71
C HIS A 147 -0.68 -3.32 16.73
N SER A 148 -0.73 -4.09 15.64
CA SER A 148 0.03 -5.34 15.49
C SER A 148 1.54 -5.12 15.51
N PHE A 149 2.03 -4.11 14.79
CA PHE A 149 3.43 -3.70 14.79
C PHE A 149 3.88 -3.27 16.19
N ASN A 150 3.12 -2.42 16.86
CA ASN A 150 3.43 -1.99 18.23
C ASN A 150 3.46 -3.16 19.20
N ARG A 151 2.54 -4.12 19.07
CA ARG A 151 2.54 -5.35 19.88
C ARG A 151 3.80 -6.19 19.63
N MET A 152 4.20 -6.34 18.37
CA MET A 152 5.44 -7.04 18.00
C MET A 152 6.67 -6.34 18.62
N MET A 153 6.73 -5.01 18.55
CA MET A 153 7.81 -4.23 19.18
C MET A 153 7.81 -4.35 20.71
N GLN A 154 6.64 -4.38 21.35
CA GLN A 154 6.53 -4.61 22.80
C GLN A 154 7.04 -6.00 23.20
N LEU A 155 6.76 -7.02 22.39
CA LEU A 155 7.24 -8.39 22.64
C LEU A 155 8.75 -8.55 22.46
N LEU A 156 9.42 -7.65 21.74
CA LEU A 156 10.88 -7.56 21.71
C LEU A 156 11.50 -7.02 23.02
N GLY A 157 10.67 -6.53 23.94
CA GLY A 157 11.09 -6.09 25.27
C GLY A 157 11.71 -4.69 25.30
N ASN A 158 12.25 -4.33 26.48
CA ASN A 158 12.71 -2.96 26.77
C ASN A 158 13.97 -2.53 26.01
N LYS A 159 14.72 -3.48 25.45
CA LYS A 159 15.88 -3.25 24.59
C LYS A 159 15.65 -4.01 23.29
N PRO A 160 14.71 -3.54 22.46
CA PRO A 160 14.31 -4.27 21.27
C PRO A 160 15.52 -4.48 20.37
N ARG A 161 15.57 -5.64 19.71
CA ARG A 161 16.63 -6.04 18.77
C ARG A 161 15.99 -6.44 17.44
N GLY A 162 15.61 -5.44 16.64
CA GLY A 162 14.99 -5.67 15.34
C GLY A 162 15.87 -6.49 14.39
N ASP A 163 17.18 -6.33 14.48
CA ASP A 163 18.16 -7.13 13.76
C ASP A 163 18.11 -8.61 14.15
N SER A 164 17.96 -8.91 15.44
CA SER A 164 17.83 -10.27 15.94
C SER A 164 16.52 -10.91 15.49
N LEU A 165 15.42 -10.15 15.44
CA LEU A 165 14.16 -10.62 14.85
C LEU A 165 14.38 -11.09 13.41
N LEU A 166 14.99 -10.25 12.56
CA LEU A 166 15.24 -10.60 11.16
C LEU A 166 16.15 -11.83 11.04
N GLN A 167 17.15 -11.99 11.91
CA GLN A 167 17.97 -13.21 11.95
C GLN A 167 17.15 -14.45 12.29
N THR A 168 16.18 -14.36 13.22
CA THR A 168 15.35 -15.52 13.61
C THR A 168 14.41 -16.01 12.52
N VAL A 169 14.05 -15.14 11.58
CA VAL A 169 13.26 -15.49 10.38
C VAL A 169 14.15 -15.61 9.14
N HIS A 170 15.48 -15.70 9.33
CA HIS A 170 16.47 -15.84 8.26
C HIS A 170 16.41 -14.76 7.17
N PHE A 171 15.93 -13.56 7.52
CA PHE A 171 15.65 -12.46 6.60
C PHE A 171 14.63 -12.81 5.50
N ASP A 172 13.80 -13.86 5.67
CA ASP A 172 12.68 -14.09 4.77
C ASP A 172 11.80 -12.85 4.72
N PHE A 173 11.36 -12.45 3.52
CA PHE A 173 10.53 -11.28 3.27
C PHE A 173 11.04 -9.94 3.86
N PHE A 174 12.33 -9.80 4.20
CA PHE A 174 12.81 -8.57 4.87
C PHE A 174 12.53 -7.29 4.06
N LYS A 175 12.69 -7.32 2.72
CA LYS A 175 12.40 -6.16 1.87
C LYS A 175 10.93 -5.74 1.97
N LYS A 176 10.03 -6.72 1.88
CA LYS A 176 8.59 -6.51 2.03
C LYS A 176 8.23 -5.98 3.41
N PHE A 177 8.85 -6.49 4.47
CA PHE A 177 8.66 -5.96 5.82
C PHE A 177 9.10 -4.50 5.95
N LEU A 178 10.26 -4.13 5.39
CA LEU A 178 10.75 -2.75 5.41
C LEU A 178 9.85 -1.81 4.60
N LYS A 179 9.41 -2.23 3.42
CA LYS A 179 8.40 -1.54 2.60
C LYS A 179 7.14 -1.28 3.43
N MET A 180 6.56 -2.32 4.04
CA MET A 180 5.37 -2.17 4.87
C MET A 180 5.61 -1.20 6.04
N ALA A 181 6.74 -1.35 6.74
CA ALA A 181 7.10 -0.42 7.80
C ALA A 181 7.23 1.03 7.28
N ALA A 182 7.75 1.25 6.08
CA ALA A 182 7.84 2.58 5.48
C ALA A 182 6.48 3.16 5.10
N ASN A 183 5.61 2.34 4.51
CA ASN A 183 4.25 2.70 4.10
C ASN A 183 3.36 3.11 5.27
N PHE A 184 3.65 2.59 6.47
CA PHE A 184 2.94 2.92 7.71
C PHE A 184 3.79 3.78 8.67
N ASN A 185 4.79 4.53 8.17
CA ASN A 185 5.65 5.43 8.97
C ASN A 185 6.25 4.78 10.25
N LYS A 186 6.61 3.49 10.18
CA LYS A 186 7.30 2.72 11.23
C LYS A 186 8.71 2.28 10.87
N LEU A 187 9.20 2.53 9.66
CA LEU A 187 10.55 2.12 9.23
C LEU A 187 11.63 2.69 10.16
N ASP A 188 11.66 4.01 10.37
CA ASP A 188 12.63 4.66 11.26
C ASP A 188 12.53 4.13 12.71
N THR A 189 11.31 3.88 13.19
CA THR A 189 11.08 3.26 14.50
C THR A 189 11.72 1.87 14.59
N PHE A 190 11.56 1.05 13.56
CA PHE A 190 12.15 -0.28 13.50
C PHE A 190 13.69 -0.23 13.42
N LEU A 191 14.23 0.62 12.53
CA LEU A 191 15.68 0.75 12.32
C LEU A 191 16.40 1.24 13.59
N LYS A 192 15.77 2.09 14.41
CA LYS A 192 16.32 2.53 15.70
C LYS A 192 16.41 1.43 16.76
N THR A 193 15.80 0.27 16.52
CA THR A 193 15.88 -0.89 17.45
C THR A 193 17.08 -1.79 17.20
N MET A 194 18.01 -1.40 16.34
CA MET A 194 19.23 -2.16 16.09
C MET A 194 20.46 -1.24 16.04
N PRO A 195 21.69 -1.78 16.18
CA PRO A 195 22.90 -0.99 16.03
C PRO A 195 22.97 -0.28 14.67
N ALA A 196 23.53 0.94 14.63
CA ALA A 196 23.62 1.75 13.41
C ALA A 196 24.26 0.96 12.25
N ALA A 197 25.39 0.29 12.48
CA ALA A 197 26.05 -0.54 11.47
C ALA A 197 25.14 -1.64 10.88
N ASN A 198 24.27 -2.24 11.70
CA ASN A 198 23.34 -3.27 11.25
C ASN A 198 22.20 -2.66 10.43
N SER A 199 21.68 -1.50 10.84
CA SER A 199 20.67 -0.77 10.06
C SER A 199 21.21 -0.32 8.69
N GLU A 200 22.47 0.11 8.63
CA GLU A 200 23.12 0.46 7.36
C GLU A 200 23.30 -0.76 6.44
N ILE A 201 23.73 -1.91 6.97
CA ILE A 201 23.85 -3.15 6.20
C ILE A 201 22.47 -3.60 5.69
N LEU A 202 21.45 -3.49 6.53
CA LEU A 202 20.08 -3.85 6.16
C LEU A 202 19.57 -2.96 5.02
N MET A 203 19.79 -1.65 5.09
CA MET A 203 19.38 -0.72 4.04
C MET A 203 20.21 -0.89 2.75
N LYS A 204 21.51 -1.27 2.86
CA LYS A 204 22.30 -1.71 1.69
C LYS A 204 21.66 -2.90 0.99
N ALA A 205 21.26 -3.92 1.77
CA ALA A 205 20.62 -5.11 1.22
C ALA A 205 19.25 -4.79 0.60
N PHE A 206 18.52 -3.82 1.17
CA PHE A 206 17.23 -3.35 0.66
C PHE A 206 17.38 -2.73 -0.75
N VAL A 207 18.42 -1.91 -0.98
CA VAL A 207 18.70 -1.28 -2.29
C VAL A 207 19.53 -2.13 -3.25
N ALA A 208 19.91 -3.35 -2.86
CA ALA A 208 20.71 -4.23 -3.70
C ALA A 208 19.86 -5.05 -4.68
N ASN A 209 20.44 -5.34 -5.85
CA ASN A 209 19.88 -6.22 -6.88
C ASN A 209 18.50 -5.78 -7.41
N LEU A 210 18.21 -4.48 -7.44
CA LEU A 210 16.94 -3.93 -7.95
C LEU A 210 16.80 -4.15 -9.47
N ASP A 211 17.91 -4.37 -10.15
CA ASP A 211 18.03 -4.68 -11.56
C ASP A 211 17.76 -6.16 -11.87
N LYS A 212 17.80 -7.04 -10.86
CA LYS A 212 17.70 -8.50 -11.03
C LYS A 212 16.28 -9.03 -10.85
N THR A 213 15.35 -8.20 -10.39
CA THR A 213 13.94 -8.54 -10.31
C THR A 213 13.28 -8.44 -11.69
N GLY A 214 12.29 -9.28 -11.96
CA GLY A 214 11.55 -9.23 -13.23
C GLY A 214 10.73 -7.94 -13.39
N ASN A 215 10.21 -7.41 -12.29
CA ASN A 215 9.38 -6.19 -12.24
C ASN A 215 10.14 -5.02 -11.59
N LEU A 216 9.50 -3.85 -11.52
CA LEU A 216 10.02 -2.63 -10.91
C LEU A 216 9.66 -2.47 -9.42
N GLU A 217 8.92 -3.43 -8.85
CA GLU A 217 8.33 -3.32 -7.52
C GLU A 217 9.37 -3.00 -6.45
N ASP A 218 10.48 -3.75 -6.42
CA ASP A 218 11.59 -3.53 -5.48
C ASP A 218 12.19 -2.10 -5.61
N ALA A 219 12.32 -1.58 -6.83
CA ALA A 219 12.89 -0.24 -7.06
C ALA A 219 11.92 0.86 -6.62
N VAL A 220 10.63 0.66 -6.89
CA VAL A 220 9.55 1.55 -6.45
C VAL A 220 9.45 1.57 -4.93
N ASP A 221 9.49 0.39 -4.29
CA ASP A 221 9.47 0.24 -2.84
C ASP A 221 10.65 0.97 -2.19
N VAL A 222 11.83 0.92 -2.81
CA VAL A 222 13.02 1.66 -2.37
C VAL A 222 12.82 3.17 -2.53
N ALA A 223 12.29 3.62 -3.67
CA ALA A 223 12.03 5.03 -3.92
C ALA A 223 11.05 5.61 -2.88
N ASP A 224 9.97 4.89 -2.63
CA ASP A 224 8.93 5.26 -1.67
C ASP A 224 9.45 5.26 -0.22
N SER A 225 10.17 4.20 0.15
CA SER A 225 10.70 4.06 1.51
C SER A 225 11.72 5.14 1.87
N TYR A 226 12.45 5.67 0.88
CA TYR A 226 13.41 6.76 1.09
C TYR A 226 12.76 7.98 1.74
N SER A 227 11.52 8.30 1.36
CA SER A 227 10.77 9.43 1.91
C SER A 227 10.35 9.26 3.38
N SER A 228 10.41 8.04 3.92
CA SER A 228 10.03 7.72 5.31
C SER A 228 11.22 7.70 6.27
N ILE A 229 12.44 8.03 5.81
CA ILE A 229 13.66 8.03 6.61
C ILE A 229 14.02 9.46 6.98
N ASN A 230 14.17 9.73 8.28
CA ASN A 230 14.53 11.05 8.79
C ASN A 230 16.03 11.20 9.09
N ASP A 231 16.76 10.08 9.24
CA ASP A 231 18.19 10.09 9.52
C ASP A 231 18.97 10.49 8.25
N LYS A 232 19.54 11.71 8.26
CA LYS A 232 20.33 12.25 7.16
C LYS A 232 21.58 11.42 6.83
N ASN A 233 22.22 10.81 7.83
CA ASN A 233 23.38 9.96 7.58
C ASN A 233 22.94 8.71 6.83
N LEU A 234 21.84 8.09 7.26
CA LEU A 234 21.29 6.92 6.58
C LEU A 234 20.83 7.24 5.14
N LEU A 235 20.15 8.38 4.93
CA LEU A 235 19.76 8.87 3.60
C LEU A 235 20.98 9.03 2.67
N ASN A 236 22.06 9.64 3.17
CA ASN A 236 23.31 9.80 2.41
C ASN A 236 23.98 8.47 2.10
N THR A 237 24.00 7.57 3.09
CA THR A 237 24.51 6.21 2.95
C THR A 237 23.76 5.47 1.83
N ILE A 238 22.42 5.51 1.83
CA ILE A 238 21.59 4.90 0.79
C ILE A 238 21.87 5.51 -0.59
N LEU A 239 21.96 6.84 -0.70
CA LEU A 239 22.29 7.52 -1.96
C LEU A 239 23.65 7.09 -2.50
N ASN A 240 24.66 6.94 -1.65
CA ASN A 240 25.98 6.45 -2.05
C ASN A 240 25.90 5.01 -2.57
N TYR A 241 25.11 4.14 -1.96
CA TYR A 241 24.91 2.78 -2.48
C TYR A 241 24.21 2.75 -3.82
N VAL A 242 23.24 3.64 -4.05
CA VAL A 242 22.62 3.76 -5.37
C VAL A 242 23.66 4.17 -6.42
N ARG A 243 24.56 5.12 -6.11
CA ARG A 243 25.66 5.52 -7.00
C ARG A 243 26.63 4.38 -7.28
N GLU A 244 27.00 3.61 -6.25
CA GLU A 244 27.88 2.44 -6.40
C GLU A 244 27.26 1.37 -7.31
N ASN A 245 25.97 1.07 -7.14
CA ASN A 245 25.28 0.08 -7.97
C ASN A 245 25.06 0.57 -9.41
N GLU A 246 24.80 1.86 -9.61
CA GLU A 246 24.78 2.47 -10.94
C GLU A 246 26.12 2.31 -11.65
N GLN A 247 27.22 2.69 -10.99
CA GLN A 247 28.57 2.59 -11.56
C GLN A 247 28.95 1.14 -11.86
N LYS A 248 28.59 0.22 -10.96
CA LYS A 248 28.76 -1.21 -11.19
C LYS A 248 27.98 -1.67 -12.42
N SER A 249 26.71 -1.27 -12.55
CA SER A 249 25.88 -1.62 -13.70
C SER A 249 26.46 -1.09 -15.02
N ILE A 250 27.00 0.14 -15.01
CA ILE A 250 27.72 0.71 -16.16
C ILE A 250 28.94 -0.16 -16.52
N ASN A 251 29.78 -0.50 -15.53
CA ASN A 251 30.98 -1.31 -15.75
C ASN A 251 30.65 -2.72 -16.27
N GLU A 252 29.50 -3.27 -15.85
CA GLU A 252 29.01 -4.59 -16.26
C GLU A 252 28.18 -4.56 -17.56
N ASN A 253 28.01 -3.39 -18.20
CA ASN A 253 27.12 -3.18 -19.35
C ASN A 253 25.66 -3.64 -19.10
N ASN A 254 25.20 -3.51 -17.86
CA ASN A 254 23.83 -3.82 -17.45
C ASN A 254 22.93 -2.59 -17.64
N SER A 255 22.32 -2.47 -18.83
CA SER A 255 21.47 -1.33 -19.19
C SER A 255 20.29 -1.13 -18.23
N ARG A 256 19.64 -2.22 -17.81
CA ARG A 256 18.53 -2.18 -16.84
C ARG A 256 19.00 -1.61 -15.50
N GLY A 257 20.14 -2.09 -15.00
CA GLY A 257 20.72 -1.58 -13.75
C GLY A 257 21.12 -0.11 -13.83
N THR A 258 21.75 0.30 -14.93
CA THR A 258 22.10 1.71 -15.16
C THR A 258 20.86 2.60 -15.13
N LEU A 259 19.78 2.19 -15.80
CA LEU A 259 18.52 2.92 -15.80
C LEU A 259 17.88 3.00 -14.41
N VAL A 260 17.70 1.85 -13.74
CA VAL A 260 17.06 1.78 -12.41
C VAL A 260 17.82 2.61 -11.38
N TYR A 261 19.12 2.39 -11.25
CA TYR A 261 19.93 3.09 -10.25
C TYR A 261 20.15 4.57 -10.62
N GLY A 262 20.26 4.91 -11.91
CA GLY A 262 20.37 6.29 -12.38
C GLY A 262 19.11 7.12 -12.09
N LEU A 263 17.92 6.54 -12.26
CA LEU A 263 16.65 7.15 -11.89
C LEU A 263 16.54 7.35 -10.38
N LEU A 264 16.82 6.31 -9.58
CA LEU A 264 16.81 6.42 -8.11
C LEU A 264 17.76 7.51 -7.62
N LYS A 265 18.98 7.59 -8.17
CA LYS A 265 19.95 8.64 -7.84
C LYS A 265 19.37 10.02 -8.09
N THR A 266 18.79 10.24 -9.27
CA THR A 266 18.21 11.53 -9.67
C THR A 266 17.06 11.92 -8.75
N ILE A 267 16.17 10.98 -8.46
CA ILE A 267 15.03 11.17 -7.55
C ILE A 267 15.52 11.54 -6.15
N PHE A 268 16.46 10.79 -5.59
CA PHE A 268 16.99 11.05 -4.24
C PHE A 268 17.69 12.40 -4.12
N LEU A 269 18.48 12.77 -5.14
CA LEU A 269 19.09 14.10 -5.19
C LEU A 269 18.05 15.21 -5.27
N SER A 270 16.96 15.01 -6.02
CA SER A 270 15.88 16.00 -6.15
C SER A 270 15.00 16.11 -4.90
N ALA A 271 14.91 15.05 -4.09
CA ALA A 271 14.15 15.05 -2.84
C ALA A 271 14.80 15.96 -1.79
N ASP A 272 16.12 16.16 -1.85
CA ASP A 272 16.82 17.21 -1.11
C ASP A 272 16.68 18.55 -1.84
N SER A 273 15.80 19.40 -1.28
CA SER A 273 15.48 20.72 -1.86
C SER A 273 16.68 21.66 -1.96
N THR A 274 17.77 21.40 -1.23
CA THR A 274 19.00 22.21 -1.32
C THR A 274 19.73 22.02 -2.66
N ASN A 275 19.51 20.90 -3.34
CA ASN A 275 20.13 20.59 -4.63
C ASN A 275 19.46 21.33 -5.80
N LYS A 276 18.24 21.87 -5.62
CA LYS A 276 17.50 22.64 -6.64
C LYS A 276 17.37 21.94 -8.00
N ILE A 277 17.24 20.62 -7.99
CA ILE A 277 17.09 19.81 -9.20
C ILE A 277 15.63 19.87 -9.66
N ASP A 278 15.42 20.26 -10.92
CA ASP A 278 14.16 20.02 -11.61
C ASP A 278 14.12 18.57 -12.07
N LEU A 279 13.42 17.75 -11.29
CA LEU A 279 13.32 16.33 -11.54
C LEU A 279 12.67 16.06 -12.90
N THR A 280 11.62 16.80 -13.24
CA THR A 280 10.82 16.59 -14.45
C THR A 280 11.61 16.87 -15.72
N ALA A 281 12.34 17.98 -15.74
CA ALA A 281 13.24 18.31 -16.84
C ALA A 281 14.39 17.31 -16.96
N THR A 282 14.92 16.82 -15.82
CA THR A 282 16.05 15.89 -15.83
C THR A 282 15.67 14.51 -16.36
N VAL A 283 14.47 14.01 -16.04
CA VAL A 283 14.04 12.66 -16.43
C VAL A 283 13.08 12.64 -17.62
N GLY A 284 12.66 13.80 -18.13
CA GLY A 284 11.87 13.95 -19.36
C GLY A 284 10.37 13.65 -19.21
N ILE A 285 9.80 13.78 -18.01
CA ILE A 285 8.37 13.55 -17.73
C ILE A 285 7.58 14.86 -17.68
N PRO A 286 6.23 14.82 -17.85
CA PRO A 286 5.37 15.97 -17.58
C PRO A 286 5.57 16.56 -16.19
N SER A 287 5.17 17.82 -16.00
CA SER A 287 5.30 18.50 -14.71
C SER A 287 4.63 17.67 -13.62
N ILE A 288 5.31 17.52 -12.48
CA ILE A 288 4.77 16.94 -11.24
C ILE A 288 4.49 18.03 -10.20
N TYR A 289 4.87 19.28 -10.50
CA TYR A 289 4.81 20.42 -9.60
C TYR A 289 3.57 21.28 -9.80
N GLU A 290 2.99 21.21 -11.00
CA GLU A 290 1.80 21.98 -11.36
C GLU A 290 1.00 21.30 -12.47
N ILE A 291 -0.24 21.71 -12.65
CA ILE A 291 -1.11 21.32 -13.76
C ILE A 291 -1.87 22.54 -14.27
N ALA A 292 -1.84 22.80 -15.58
CA ALA A 292 -2.57 23.92 -16.15
C ALA A 292 -4.07 23.62 -16.15
N ASN A 293 -4.90 24.66 -15.94
CA ASN A 293 -6.35 24.51 -15.94
C ASN A 293 -6.88 23.87 -17.24
N LYS A 294 -6.25 24.21 -18.37
CA LYS A 294 -6.60 23.66 -19.69
C LYS A 294 -6.38 22.15 -19.80
N GLU A 295 -5.41 21.60 -19.08
CA GLU A 295 -5.13 20.16 -19.07
C GLU A 295 -6.22 19.36 -18.33
N LEU A 296 -7.02 20.02 -17.49
CA LEU A 296 -8.16 19.43 -16.80
C LEU A 296 -9.46 19.48 -17.61
N GLN A 297 -9.47 20.19 -18.74
CA GLN A 297 -10.67 20.39 -19.55
C GLN A 297 -10.87 19.22 -20.52
N ASP A 298 -12.12 18.77 -20.65
CA ASP A 298 -12.53 17.89 -21.73
C ASP A 298 -12.65 18.65 -23.07
N GLU A 299 -13.02 17.94 -24.12
CA GLU A 299 -13.16 18.50 -25.49
C GLU A 299 -14.16 19.66 -25.58
N LYS A 300 -15.11 19.75 -24.64
CA LYS A 300 -16.12 20.81 -24.56
C LYS A 300 -15.71 21.94 -23.60
N GLY A 301 -14.46 21.92 -23.14
CA GLY A 301 -13.93 22.90 -22.18
C GLY A 301 -14.50 22.74 -20.77
N ARG A 302 -15.11 21.59 -20.42
CA ARG A 302 -15.62 21.32 -19.07
C ARG A 302 -14.53 20.69 -18.21
N ILE A 303 -14.43 21.09 -16.96
CA ILE A 303 -13.64 20.36 -15.94
C ILE A 303 -14.64 19.55 -15.12
N VAL A 304 -14.63 18.23 -15.33
CA VAL A 304 -15.52 17.29 -14.67
C VAL A 304 -14.78 16.61 -13.51
N GLN A 305 -15.39 16.63 -12.33
CA GLN A 305 -14.89 15.94 -11.16
C GLN A 305 -15.86 14.85 -10.71
N GLN A 306 -15.36 13.69 -10.32
CA GLN A 306 -16.15 12.61 -9.74
C GLN A 306 -15.67 12.32 -8.32
N VAL A 307 -16.59 12.37 -7.36
CA VAL A 307 -16.34 12.12 -5.95
C VAL A 307 -17.07 10.86 -5.50
N PHE A 308 -16.30 9.86 -5.07
CA PHE A 308 -16.80 8.59 -4.59
C PHE A 308 -17.02 8.64 -3.08
N PHE A 309 -18.27 8.50 -2.64
CA PHE A 309 -18.68 8.30 -1.25
C PHE A 309 -19.20 6.88 -1.04
N TYR A 310 -19.16 6.43 0.21
CA TYR A 310 -19.58 5.09 0.62
C TYR A 310 -20.65 5.16 1.71
N GLY A 311 -21.49 4.14 1.78
CA GLY A 311 -22.68 4.09 2.63
C GLY A 311 -22.46 3.82 4.11
N ASP A 312 -21.21 3.75 4.55
CA ASP A 312 -20.83 3.54 5.93
C ASP A 312 -21.05 4.82 6.78
N GLU A 313 -20.80 4.71 8.08
CA GLU A 313 -21.01 5.84 9.00
C GLU A 313 -20.06 7.01 8.71
N ASP A 314 -18.85 6.75 8.19
CA ASP A 314 -17.90 7.79 7.78
C ASP A 314 -18.47 8.60 6.60
N GLY A 315 -18.90 7.92 5.53
CA GLY A 315 -19.45 8.58 4.36
C GLY A 315 -20.72 9.37 4.67
N LYS A 316 -21.64 8.83 5.50
CA LYS A 316 -22.82 9.57 5.97
C LYS A 316 -22.45 10.81 6.79
N THR A 317 -21.43 10.70 7.65
CA THR A 317 -20.97 11.80 8.51
C THR A 317 -20.33 12.93 7.71
N PHE A 318 -19.49 12.60 6.72
CA PHE A 318 -18.70 13.59 5.98
C PHE A 318 -19.36 14.12 4.71
N PHE A 319 -20.44 13.50 4.21
CA PHE A 319 -21.15 13.98 3.03
C PHE A 319 -21.81 15.37 3.22
N PRO A 320 -22.56 15.66 4.32
CA PRO A 320 -23.11 17.00 4.50
C PRO A 320 -22.04 18.11 4.64
N PRO A 321 -20.96 17.94 5.44
CA PRO A 321 -19.85 18.89 5.47
C PRO A 321 -19.18 19.12 4.11
N PHE A 322 -19.13 18.10 3.25
CA PHE A 322 -18.64 18.22 1.87
C PHE A 322 -19.56 19.11 1.03
N LEU A 323 -20.90 18.93 1.08
CA LEU A 323 -21.82 19.81 0.36
C LEU A 323 -21.71 21.26 0.83
N ASN A 324 -21.51 21.47 2.14
CA ASN A 324 -21.34 22.80 2.73
C ASN A 324 -20.07 23.53 2.27
N SER A 325 -19.13 22.84 1.60
CA SER A 325 -17.96 23.47 0.98
C SER A 325 -18.26 24.22 -0.32
N PHE A 326 -19.48 24.12 -0.85
CA PHE A 326 -19.89 24.72 -2.11
C PHE A 326 -20.90 25.86 -1.85
N PRO A 327 -20.43 27.08 -1.55
CA PRO A 327 -21.32 28.18 -1.22
C PRO A 327 -22.18 28.61 -2.41
N ALA A 328 -23.47 28.87 -2.17
CA ALA A 328 -24.46 29.18 -3.21
C ALA A 328 -24.12 30.38 -4.11
N LYS A 329 -23.26 31.30 -3.63
CA LYS A 329 -22.77 32.43 -4.44
C LYS A 329 -21.95 31.96 -5.66
N ASP A 330 -21.21 30.87 -5.51
CA ASP A 330 -20.26 30.37 -6.52
C ASP A 330 -20.78 29.09 -7.19
N TRP A 331 -21.69 28.35 -6.55
CA TRP A 331 -22.13 27.03 -6.98
C TRP A 331 -23.65 26.85 -6.91
N THR A 332 -24.18 26.04 -7.83
CA THR A 332 -25.54 25.52 -7.81
C THR A 332 -25.51 24.02 -7.53
N ILE A 333 -26.24 23.58 -6.49
CA ILE A 333 -26.35 22.16 -6.11
C ILE A 333 -27.70 21.61 -6.54
N ILE A 334 -27.69 20.54 -7.33
CA ILE A 334 -28.88 19.83 -7.82
C ILE A 334 -28.88 18.43 -7.20
N SER A 335 -29.85 18.15 -6.34
CA SER A 335 -30.01 16.84 -5.72
C SER A 335 -30.76 15.89 -6.67
N LYS A 336 -30.15 14.75 -7.00
CA LYS A 336 -30.81 13.64 -7.70
C LYS A 336 -31.12 12.51 -6.71
N LYS A 337 -31.73 11.42 -7.18
CA LYS A 337 -32.02 10.26 -6.33
C LYS A 337 -30.74 9.67 -5.72
N GLU A 338 -29.73 9.43 -6.56
CA GLU A 338 -28.54 8.65 -6.21
C GLU A 338 -27.24 9.47 -6.14
N TRP A 339 -27.23 10.69 -6.67
CA TRP A 339 -26.07 11.58 -6.63
C TRP A 339 -26.49 13.05 -6.46
N VAL A 340 -25.51 13.93 -6.34
CA VAL A 340 -25.66 15.37 -6.47
C VAL A 340 -24.83 15.87 -7.65
N GLU A 341 -25.34 16.87 -8.35
CA GLU A 341 -24.59 17.64 -9.34
C GLU A 341 -24.30 19.00 -8.75
N ILE A 342 -23.03 19.42 -8.72
CA ILE A 342 -22.60 20.70 -8.19
C ILE A 342 -21.92 21.46 -9.32
N LYS A 343 -22.56 22.50 -9.83
CA LYS A 343 -22.10 23.24 -11.01
C LYS A 343 -21.68 24.63 -10.63
N ALA A 344 -20.52 25.06 -11.12
CA ALA A 344 -20.07 26.42 -10.92
C ALA A 344 -21.03 27.41 -11.59
N ASN A 345 -21.34 28.51 -10.91
CA ASN A 345 -22.16 29.59 -11.45
C ASN A 345 -21.39 30.41 -12.50
N LYS A 346 -20.05 30.37 -12.44
CA LYS A 346 -19.12 31.00 -13.39
C LYS A 346 -18.02 30.02 -13.76
N GLY A 347 -17.65 29.97 -15.03
CA GLY A 347 -16.74 28.95 -15.56
C GLY A 347 -17.46 27.63 -15.83
N ASN A 348 -16.71 26.61 -16.21
CA ASN A 348 -17.25 25.34 -16.70
C ASN A 348 -16.78 24.16 -15.85
N VAL A 349 -16.98 24.24 -14.53
CA VAL A 349 -16.50 23.26 -13.54
C VAL A 349 -17.67 22.54 -12.91
N TRP A 350 -17.74 21.22 -13.08
CA TRP A 350 -18.87 20.39 -12.65
C TRP A 350 -18.36 19.26 -11.73
N VAL A 351 -18.94 19.15 -10.54
CA VAL A 351 -18.62 18.08 -9.57
C VAL A 351 -19.82 17.16 -9.43
N PHE A 352 -19.58 15.86 -9.58
CA PHE A 352 -20.57 14.82 -9.39
C PHE A 352 -20.17 13.96 -8.19
N ALA A 353 -21.05 13.86 -7.21
CA ALA A 353 -20.80 13.05 -6.02
C ALA A 353 -21.98 12.08 -5.80
N ASN A 354 -21.71 10.78 -5.77
CA ASN A 354 -22.74 9.81 -5.39
C ASN A 354 -23.12 10.03 -3.92
N LYS A 355 -24.37 9.73 -3.57
CA LYS A 355 -24.83 9.79 -2.18
C LYS A 355 -24.31 8.55 -1.43
N PRO A 356 -23.98 8.68 -0.13
CA PRO A 356 -23.63 7.54 0.73
C PRO A 356 -24.90 6.75 1.12
N LEU A 357 -25.51 6.08 0.14
CA LEU A 357 -26.69 5.23 0.35
C LEU A 357 -26.31 3.94 1.07
N ASP A 358 -27.28 3.20 1.65
CA ASP A 358 -26.99 2.03 2.51
C ASP A 358 -26.06 0.99 1.85
N TYR A 359 -24.86 0.82 2.42
CA TYR A 359 -23.86 -0.12 1.93
C TYR A 359 -24.23 -1.58 2.17
N ASN A 360 -25.00 -1.90 3.21
CA ASN A 360 -25.42 -3.28 3.49
C ASN A 360 -26.38 -3.82 2.41
N GLN A 361 -27.03 -2.89 1.70
CA GLN A 361 -27.92 -3.16 0.58
C GLN A 361 -27.24 -2.92 -0.78
N ASN A 362 -25.93 -2.60 -0.80
CA ASN A 362 -25.16 -2.23 -1.99
C ASN A 362 -25.74 -1.06 -2.79
N LEU A 363 -26.44 -0.13 -2.13
CA LEU A 363 -27.11 0.99 -2.80
C LEU A 363 -26.13 2.10 -3.19
N ASP A 364 -25.08 2.31 -2.41
CA ASP A 364 -23.97 3.22 -2.74
C ASP A 364 -23.18 2.73 -3.96
N ASP A 365 -22.85 1.44 -4.01
CA ASP A 365 -22.15 0.82 -5.14
C ASP A 365 -22.97 0.96 -6.44
N SER A 366 -24.27 0.66 -6.35
CA SER A 366 -25.21 0.86 -7.46
C SER A 366 -25.26 2.33 -7.91
N ALA A 367 -25.29 3.28 -6.97
CA ALA A 367 -25.26 4.71 -7.27
C ALA A 367 -23.97 5.15 -7.97
N GLN A 368 -22.81 4.59 -7.59
CA GLN A 368 -21.53 4.86 -8.26
C GLN A 368 -21.55 4.36 -9.71
N VAL A 369 -22.06 3.15 -9.95
CA VAL A 369 -22.19 2.56 -11.30
C VAL A 369 -23.15 3.38 -12.16
N HIS A 370 -24.32 3.72 -11.63
CA HIS A 370 -25.30 4.53 -12.37
C HIS A 370 -24.76 5.93 -12.69
N LEU A 371 -24.01 6.54 -11.76
CA LEU A 371 -23.36 7.82 -12.02
C LEU A 371 -22.30 7.71 -13.11
N ALA A 372 -21.45 6.68 -13.09
CA ALA A 372 -20.46 6.46 -14.15
C ALA A 372 -21.12 6.33 -15.53
N ASN A 373 -22.18 5.51 -15.64
CA ASN A 373 -22.94 5.37 -16.89
C ASN A 373 -23.58 6.69 -17.33
N TYR A 374 -24.11 7.48 -16.40
CA TYR A 374 -24.66 8.79 -16.71
C TYR A 374 -23.60 9.75 -17.25
N LEU A 375 -22.39 9.75 -16.68
CA LEU A 375 -21.28 10.58 -17.15
C LEU A 375 -20.88 10.18 -18.57
N GLU A 376 -20.71 8.88 -18.82
CA GLU A 376 -20.38 8.34 -20.14
C GLU A 376 -21.43 8.69 -21.21
N LEU A 377 -22.72 8.46 -20.93
CA LEU A 377 -23.83 8.78 -21.84
C LEU A 377 -23.93 10.26 -22.20
N ASN A 378 -23.37 11.15 -21.38
CA ASN A 378 -23.34 12.60 -21.60
C ASN A 378 -21.96 13.11 -22.03
N GLU A 379 -21.08 12.19 -22.42
CA GLU A 379 -19.70 12.44 -22.89
C GLU A 379 -18.91 13.26 -21.86
N MET A 380 -19.17 13.06 -20.57
CA MET A 380 -18.48 13.75 -19.47
C MET A 380 -17.36 12.85 -18.96
N HIS A 381 -16.11 13.27 -19.19
CA HIS A 381 -14.92 12.51 -18.79
C HIS A 381 -14.29 13.14 -17.55
N PRO A 382 -14.36 12.52 -16.36
CA PRO A 382 -13.80 13.09 -15.14
C PRO A 382 -12.28 13.20 -15.21
N SER A 383 -11.75 14.43 -15.21
CA SER A 383 -10.31 14.68 -15.11
C SER A 383 -9.83 14.74 -13.66
N VAL A 384 -10.75 14.90 -12.70
CA VAL A 384 -10.47 14.87 -11.27
C VAL A 384 -11.28 13.77 -10.59
N VAL A 385 -10.60 12.89 -9.86
CA VAL A 385 -11.22 11.80 -9.10
C VAL A 385 -10.91 11.99 -7.63
N VAL A 386 -11.92 11.87 -6.78
CA VAL A 386 -11.77 11.98 -5.32
C VAL A 386 -12.35 10.74 -4.66
N HIS A 387 -11.53 10.08 -3.85
CA HIS A 387 -11.95 8.98 -3.00
C HIS A 387 -12.26 9.50 -1.58
N ARG A 388 -13.53 9.43 -1.16
CA ARG A 388 -14.04 9.76 0.18
C ARG A 388 -14.62 8.51 0.85
N GLY A 389 -13.75 7.58 1.21
CA GLY A 389 -14.10 6.40 1.99
C GLY A 389 -12.91 5.86 2.78
N HIS A 390 -13.14 4.78 3.49
CA HIS A 390 -12.07 3.99 4.10
C HIS A 390 -11.20 3.27 3.07
N SER A 391 -9.98 2.89 3.48
CA SER A 391 -8.98 2.24 2.63
C SER A 391 -9.47 0.96 1.95
N TYR A 392 -10.36 0.22 2.60
CA TYR A 392 -10.91 -1.02 2.04
C TYR A 392 -11.90 -0.80 0.88
N TRP A 393 -12.40 0.42 0.70
CA TRP A 393 -13.21 0.79 -0.46
C TRP A 393 -12.39 1.24 -1.67
N LEU A 394 -11.12 1.60 -1.46
CA LEU A 394 -10.25 2.15 -2.49
C LEU A 394 -10.10 1.24 -3.73
N PRO A 395 -9.97 -0.10 -3.61
CA PRO A 395 -9.93 -0.97 -4.79
C PRO A 395 -11.16 -0.83 -5.72
N GLY A 396 -12.35 -0.61 -5.13
CA GLY A 396 -13.57 -0.35 -5.90
C GLY A 396 -13.52 0.98 -6.66
N THR A 397 -12.91 2.01 -6.08
CA THR A 397 -12.69 3.30 -6.75
C THR A 397 -11.70 3.17 -7.90
N ILE A 398 -10.57 2.49 -7.68
CA ILE A 398 -9.53 2.29 -8.70
C ILE A 398 -10.09 1.54 -9.91
N LYS A 399 -10.97 0.55 -9.69
CA LYS A 399 -11.63 -0.17 -10.78
C LYS A 399 -12.57 0.70 -11.62
N ARG A 400 -13.07 1.81 -11.06
CA ARG A 400 -14.10 2.68 -11.66
C ARG A 400 -13.57 4.01 -12.17
N MET A 401 -12.34 4.38 -11.81
CA MET A 401 -11.78 5.65 -12.23
C MET A 401 -11.46 5.63 -13.73
N PRO A 402 -11.64 6.75 -14.45
CA PRO A 402 -11.30 6.84 -15.86
C PRO A 402 -9.79 6.76 -16.05
N SER A 403 -9.35 6.17 -17.16
CA SER A 403 -7.91 5.96 -17.45
C SER A 403 -7.15 7.26 -17.72
N ASP A 404 -7.84 8.33 -18.10
CA ASP A 404 -7.27 9.65 -18.42
C ASP A 404 -7.40 10.67 -17.27
N ALA A 405 -7.74 10.21 -16.06
CA ALA A 405 -7.77 11.06 -14.87
C ALA A 405 -6.43 11.79 -14.68
N LYS A 406 -6.50 13.10 -14.47
CA LYS A 406 -5.33 13.98 -14.31
C LYS A 406 -5.00 14.26 -12.86
N VAL A 407 -6.02 14.33 -11.99
CA VAL A 407 -5.84 14.52 -10.55
C VAL A 407 -6.61 13.46 -9.79
N VAL A 408 -5.94 12.78 -8.87
CA VAL A 408 -6.54 11.77 -7.99
C VAL A 408 -6.29 12.17 -6.54
N VAL A 409 -7.35 12.33 -5.76
CA VAL A 409 -7.26 12.67 -4.33
C VAL A 409 -7.74 11.48 -3.49
N LEU A 410 -6.82 10.86 -2.78
CA LEU A 410 -7.09 9.72 -1.90
C LEU A 410 -7.21 10.21 -0.47
N GLY A 411 -8.46 10.43 -0.04
CA GLY A 411 -8.74 10.89 1.33
C GLY A 411 -8.82 9.78 2.37
N SER A 412 -8.63 8.52 1.96
CA SER A 412 -8.61 7.35 2.84
C SER A 412 -7.27 7.19 3.53
N CYS A 413 -7.25 6.46 4.65
CA CYS A 413 -6.04 5.92 5.26
C CYS A 413 -5.21 5.11 4.25
N GLY A 414 -3.87 5.19 4.32
CA GLY A 414 -2.99 4.32 3.53
C GLY A 414 -3.13 4.42 2.02
N GLY A 415 -3.73 5.49 1.48
CA GLY A 415 -3.92 5.66 0.03
C GLY A 415 -2.60 5.57 -0.75
N TYR A 416 -1.48 5.93 -0.11
CA TYR A 416 -0.12 5.82 -0.67
C TYR A 416 0.24 4.39 -1.12
N GLN A 417 -0.36 3.37 -0.52
CA GLN A 417 -0.03 1.97 -0.80
C GLN A 417 -0.54 1.50 -2.17
N ASN A 418 -1.43 2.29 -2.79
CA ASN A 418 -2.10 1.95 -4.03
C ASN A 418 -1.64 2.83 -5.20
N LEU A 419 -0.54 3.58 -5.04
CA LEU A 419 -0.02 4.45 -6.10
C LEU A 419 0.24 3.68 -7.40
N ASN A 420 0.84 2.49 -7.32
CA ASN A 420 1.14 1.67 -8.50
C ASN A 420 -0.14 1.28 -9.25
N GLN A 421 -1.15 0.79 -8.53
CA GLN A 421 -2.43 0.40 -9.14
C GLN A 421 -3.15 1.59 -9.78
N ILE A 422 -3.05 2.78 -9.18
CA ILE A 422 -3.64 4.00 -9.75
C ILE A 422 -2.89 4.40 -11.02
N LEU A 423 -1.56 4.28 -11.05
CA LEU A 423 -0.77 4.61 -12.23
C LEU A 423 -0.90 3.59 -13.36
N GLU A 424 -1.22 2.32 -13.04
CA GLU A 424 -1.59 1.33 -14.06
C GLU A 424 -2.89 1.71 -14.77
N VAL A 425 -3.83 2.35 -14.07
CA VAL A 425 -5.09 2.85 -14.66
C VAL A 425 -4.90 4.22 -15.32
N SER A 426 -4.23 5.14 -14.63
CA SER A 426 -3.97 6.53 -15.07
C SER A 426 -2.50 6.91 -14.90
N PRO A 427 -1.65 6.61 -15.90
CA PRO A 427 -0.20 6.84 -15.82
C PRO A 427 0.20 8.30 -15.58
N ASP A 428 -0.61 9.24 -16.07
CA ASP A 428 -0.32 10.67 -15.96
C ASP A 428 -0.92 11.32 -14.70
N ALA A 429 -1.66 10.58 -13.87
CA ALA A 429 -2.34 11.15 -12.72
C ALA A 429 -1.37 11.83 -11.72
N HIS A 430 -1.75 13.01 -11.26
CA HIS A 430 -1.20 13.67 -10.08
C HIS A 430 -1.96 13.17 -8.86
N ILE A 431 -1.27 12.50 -7.94
CA ILE A 431 -1.91 11.81 -6.83
C ILE A 431 -1.64 12.55 -5.52
N ILE A 432 -2.69 12.98 -4.83
CA ILE A 432 -2.63 13.34 -3.41
C ILE A 432 -3.01 12.09 -2.63
N SER A 433 -2.15 11.67 -1.70
CA SER A 433 -2.37 10.45 -0.92
C SER A 433 -2.03 10.62 0.56
N THR A 434 -2.41 9.64 1.38
CA THR A 434 -2.00 9.58 2.79
C THR A 434 -1.20 8.31 3.06
N LYS A 435 -0.16 8.41 3.90
CA LYS A 435 0.60 7.24 4.39
C LYS A 435 -0.14 6.50 5.48
N GLU A 436 -0.57 7.21 6.52
CA GLU A 436 -1.28 6.60 7.64
C GLU A 436 -2.77 6.99 7.67
N ILE A 437 -3.13 8.17 8.19
CA ILE A 437 -4.52 8.49 8.51
C ILE A 437 -5.10 9.57 7.59
N GLY A 438 -6.15 9.22 6.86
CA GLY A 438 -7.02 10.20 6.22
C GLY A 438 -8.00 10.80 7.22
N LYS A 439 -7.84 12.09 7.56
CA LYS A 439 -8.80 12.85 8.40
C LYS A 439 -9.72 13.74 7.58
N GLY A 440 -11.02 13.69 7.84
CA GLY A 440 -12.01 14.56 7.18
C GLY A 440 -11.69 16.05 7.31
N ASP A 441 -11.20 16.46 8.48
CA ASP A 441 -10.82 17.86 8.78
C ASP A 441 -9.62 18.36 7.97
N ILE A 442 -8.82 17.45 7.39
CA ILE A 442 -7.70 17.79 6.51
C ILE A 442 -8.12 17.69 5.03
N ASN A 443 -8.86 16.63 4.71
CA ASN A 443 -9.38 16.40 3.37
C ASN A 443 -10.27 17.54 2.88
N LYS A 444 -11.12 18.10 3.76
CA LYS A 444 -12.01 19.21 3.40
C LYS A 444 -11.23 20.46 2.96
N PRO A 445 -10.25 21.00 3.72
CA PRO A 445 -9.42 22.12 3.24
C PRO A 445 -8.66 21.83 1.95
N ILE A 446 -8.14 20.61 1.75
CA ILE A 446 -7.49 20.18 0.49
C ILE A 446 -8.47 20.34 -0.68
N LEU A 447 -9.66 19.75 -0.57
CA LEU A 447 -10.68 19.81 -1.64
C LEU A 447 -11.18 21.23 -1.87
N ASN A 448 -11.31 22.03 -0.80
CA ASN A 448 -11.72 23.43 -0.92
C ASN A 448 -10.67 24.23 -1.70
N TYR A 449 -9.39 24.08 -1.37
CA TYR A 449 -8.31 24.76 -2.09
C TYR A 449 -8.27 24.33 -3.56
N LEU A 450 -8.39 23.03 -3.82
CA LEU A 450 -8.41 22.46 -5.16
C LEU A 450 -9.56 23.05 -6.00
N ASN A 451 -10.79 23.02 -5.46
CA ASN A 451 -11.96 23.55 -6.15
C ASN A 451 -11.87 25.05 -6.42
N GLN A 452 -11.36 25.84 -5.47
CA GLN A 452 -11.17 27.28 -5.66
C GLN A 452 -10.10 27.59 -6.72
N SER A 453 -9.00 26.82 -6.73
CA SER A 453 -7.95 26.97 -7.74
C SER A 453 -8.47 26.63 -9.13
N ILE A 454 -9.18 25.52 -9.28
CA ILE A 454 -9.81 25.11 -10.55
C ILE A 454 -10.83 26.15 -11.01
N LEU A 455 -11.69 26.64 -10.11
CA LEU A 455 -12.70 27.65 -10.42
C LEU A 455 -12.09 28.98 -10.88
N SER A 456 -10.93 29.36 -10.34
CA SER A 456 -10.24 30.59 -10.70
C SER A 456 -9.65 30.58 -12.12
N GLY A 457 -9.53 29.41 -12.76
CA GLY A 457 -8.91 29.25 -14.07
C GLY A 457 -7.37 29.28 -14.06
N ASN A 458 -6.76 29.46 -12.89
CA ASN A 458 -5.30 29.51 -12.75
C ASN A 458 -4.67 28.12 -12.85
N THR A 459 -3.37 28.08 -13.18
CA THR A 459 -2.53 26.89 -13.02
C THR A 459 -2.52 26.46 -11.56
N LEU A 460 -2.77 25.17 -11.31
CA LEU A 460 -2.73 24.60 -9.97
C LEU A 460 -1.29 24.23 -9.63
N SER A 461 -0.67 24.98 -8.72
CA SER A 461 0.67 24.72 -8.17
C SER A 461 0.56 23.89 -6.90
N TRP A 462 1.10 22.65 -6.94
CA TRP A 462 1.09 21.75 -5.77
C TRP A 462 1.93 22.30 -4.63
N ARG A 463 3.04 22.99 -4.94
CA ARG A 463 3.92 23.60 -3.94
C ARG A 463 3.24 24.75 -3.20
N ASP A 464 2.52 25.60 -3.93
CA ASP A 464 1.80 26.73 -3.33
C ASP A 464 0.59 26.26 -2.52
N MET A 465 -0.11 25.24 -3.03
CA MET A 465 -1.17 24.55 -2.29
C MET A 465 -0.64 23.99 -0.96
N TRP A 466 0.45 23.20 -1.00
CA TRP A 466 1.00 22.60 0.22
C TRP A 466 1.53 23.63 1.20
N LYS A 467 2.18 24.69 0.72
CA LYS A 467 2.64 25.79 1.57
C LYS A 467 1.47 26.51 2.24
N SER A 468 0.39 26.76 1.50
CA SER A 468 -0.81 27.42 2.04
C SER A 468 -1.50 26.57 3.10
N LEU A 469 -1.71 25.28 2.80
CA LEU A 469 -2.32 24.32 3.72
C LEU A 469 -1.44 24.05 4.95
N GLY A 470 -0.12 23.94 4.77
CA GLY A 470 0.84 23.74 5.86
C GLY A 470 0.76 24.87 6.89
N ASN A 471 0.72 26.14 6.45
CA ASN A 471 0.55 27.28 7.35
C ASN A 471 -0.76 27.25 8.16
N ILE A 472 -1.82 26.62 7.62
CA ILE A 472 -3.09 26.43 8.31
C ILE A 472 -2.96 25.31 9.35
N PHE A 473 -2.51 24.13 8.92
CA PHE A 473 -2.49 22.95 9.77
C PHE A 473 -1.42 22.99 10.85
N GLU A 474 -0.24 23.56 10.59
CA GLU A 474 0.79 23.75 11.63
C GLU A 474 0.29 24.59 12.82
N ARG A 475 -0.72 25.44 12.60
CA ARG A 475 -1.34 26.31 13.60
C ARG A 475 -2.67 25.78 14.14
N ASP A 476 -3.12 24.61 13.68
CA ASP A 476 -4.37 24.01 14.16
C ASP A 476 -4.26 23.74 15.66
N PRO A 477 -5.27 24.07 16.49
CA PRO A 477 -5.20 23.83 17.93
C PRO A 477 -5.12 22.34 18.29
N ASN A 478 -5.67 21.44 17.47
CA ASN A 478 -5.70 20.00 17.72
C ASN A 478 -4.37 19.33 17.34
N PRO A 479 -3.59 18.80 18.31
CA PRO A 479 -2.32 18.13 18.02
C PRO A 479 -2.45 16.98 17.02
N GLU A 480 -3.55 16.22 17.07
CA GLU A 480 -3.73 15.08 16.18
C GLU A 480 -3.94 15.51 14.72
N VAL A 481 -4.49 16.71 14.48
CA VAL A 481 -4.63 17.25 13.12
C VAL A 481 -3.26 17.63 12.58
N ARG A 482 -2.43 18.28 13.42
CA ARG A 482 -1.04 18.64 13.07
C ARG A 482 -0.24 17.39 12.70
N GLU A 483 -0.32 16.35 13.53
CA GLU A 483 0.38 15.08 13.30
C GLU A 483 -0.14 14.38 12.04
N SER A 484 -1.46 14.34 11.82
CA SER A 484 -2.04 13.68 10.65
C SER A 484 -1.73 14.42 9.34
N TRP A 485 -1.47 15.73 9.36
CA TRP A 485 -1.09 16.48 8.17
C TRP A 485 0.24 16.02 7.58
N GLU A 486 1.20 15.62 8.43
CA GLU A 486 2.50 15.09 7.99
C GLU A 486 2.37 13.78 7.21
N ASP A 487 1.25 13.06 7.37
CA ASP A 487 0.97 11.84 6.61
C ASP A 487 0.49 12.12 5.17
N TYR A 488 0.07 13.34 4.84
CA TYR A 488 -0.41 13.69 3.50
C TYR A 488 0.76 13.99 2.56
N ILE A 489 0.78 13.25 1.45
CA ILE A 489 1.85 13.33 0.45
C ILE A 489 1.32 14.02 -0.82
N PRO A 490 1.93 15.15 -1.22
CA PRO A 490 1.61 15.81 -2.48
C PRO A 490 2.18 15.06 -3.68
N PRO A 491 1.69 15.33 -4.91
CA PRO A 491 2.16 14.66 -6.13
C PRO A 491 3.67 14.66 -6.30
N TYR A 492 4.33 15.80 -6.07
CA TYR A 492 5.78 15.95 -6.23
C TYR A 492 6.64 15.25 -5.15
N ARG A 493 6.01 14.62 -4.14
CA ARG A 493 6.68 13.82 -3.10
C ARG A 493 6.39 12.32 -3.21
N ASN A 494 5.57 11.87 -4.17
CA ASN A 494 5.34 10.45 -4.43
C ASN A 494 6.51 9.87 -5.25
N LEU A 495 7.62 9.55 -4.59
CA LEU A 495 8.88 9.20 -5.27
C LEU A 495 8.76 7.94 -6.14
N GLY A 496 8.03 6.92 -5.70
CA GLY A 496 7.76 5.71 -6.48
C GLY A 496 6.90 5.97 -7.71
N ALA A 497 5.88 6.83 -7.58
CA ALA A 497 5.06 7.26 -8.71
C ALA A 497 5.92 7.97 -9.78
N ILE A 498 6.82 8.86 -9.33
CA ILE A 498 7.73 9.56 -10.23
C ILE A 498 8.72 8.58 -10.88
N PHE A 499 9.22 7.60 -10.13
CA PHE A 499 10.09 6.54 -10.65
C PHE A 499 9.41 5.76 -11.78
N ILE A 500 8.17 5.32 -11.59
CA ILE A 500 7.40 4.57 -12.60
C ILE A 500 7.23 5.41 -13.87
N LYS A 501 6.77 6.66 -13.75
CA LYS A 501 6.60 7.56 -14.91
C LYS A 501 7.91 7.77 -15.66
N ALA A 502 9.00 8.02 -14.94
CA ALA A 502 10.32 8.26 -15.53
C ALA A 502 10.86 7.01 -16.22
N TYR A 503 10.67 5.83 -15.62
CA TYR A 503 11.10 4.57 -16.20
C TYR A 503 10.38 4.29 -17.52
N HIS A 504 9.04 4.33 -17.53
CA HIS A 504 8.25 4.09 -18.75
C HIS A 504 8.62 5.05 -19.87
N LYS A 505 8.81 6.34 -19.55
CA LYS A 505 9.20 7.35 -20.54
C LYS A 505 10.55 7.03 -21.20
N GLN A 506 11.54 6.58 -20.42
CA GLN A 506 12.86 6.25 -20.94
C GLN A 506 12.88 4.94 -21.73
N THR A 507 12.05 3.97 -21.37
CA THR A 507 11.92 2.72 -22.14
C THR A 507 11.18 2.92 -23.46
N GLU A 508 10.09 3.71 -23.48
CA GLU A 508 9.37 4.06 -24.72
C GLU A 508 10.28 4.75 -25.75
N THR A 509 11.17 5.62 -25.27
CA THR A 509 12.13 6.34 -26.13
C THR A 509 13.20 5.41 -26.71
N THR A 510 13.48 4.28 -26.04
CA THR A 510 14.52 3.32 -26.45
C THR A 510 13.99 2.27 -27.44
N GLU A 511 12.71 1.91 -27.38
CA GLU A 511 12.07 0.97 -28.33
C GLU A 511 11.66 1.64 -29.66
N GLY A 512 11.67 2.97 -29.72
CA GLY A 512 11.35 3.77 -30.92
C GLY A 512 12.53 4.08 -31.85
N ILE A 513 13.70 3.48 -31.61
CA ILE A 513 14.93 3.58 -32.44
C ILE A 513 15.27 2.18 -32.95
#